data_AF-A0A1F5RG80-F1
#
_entry.id   AF-A0A1F5RG80-F1
#
_cell.length_a   1.000
_cell.length_b   1.000
_cell.length_c   1.000
_cell.angle_alpha   90.00
_cell.angle_beta   90.00
_cell.angle_gamma   90.00
#
_symmetry.space_group_name_H-M   'P 1'
#
loop_
_entity.id
_entity.type
_entity.pdbx_description
1 polymer ?
#
loop_
_entity_poly.entity_id
_entity_poly.type
_entity_poly.pdbx_seq_one_letter_code
_entity_poly.pdbx_strand_id
1 'polypeptide(L)'
;MIAADRHQRLQEIADYRTVRKTLRAGGIGSLVFGALGLIGGLIPPVDFVLTAVGAALVGTGTWNILAPRPTGIIVDGLSLLMVGVYNIANVTVSVAQGETGGGSGLWIKLGIFQIVWGVQSFWRFVQFRDAFKSPATDAELLELDGMASQLWKAHEKDASDVIEFAVSGLRAMKWKCRLDPEYAFLATTGGAEVRVVSKDLFDIEDAGKVLIGKSHKAVFRIGAKTLKGTIKPESLARFQQWKIGMSLPIPIAA
;
A
#
# COMPACT_ATOMS: atom_id res chain seq x y z
N MET A 1 1.88 -31.24 6.80
CA MET A 1 1.57 -30.21 7.82
C MET A 1 2.49 -28.99 7.72
N ILE A 2 3.79 -29.13 7.44
CA ILE A 2 4.76 -28.02 7.36
C ILE A 2 4.44 -26.95 6.28
N ALA A 3 3.77 -27.32 5.18
CA ALA A 3 3.57 -26.43 4.03
C ALA A 3 2.37 -25.45 4.19
N ALA A 4 1.31 -25.88 4.89
CA ALA A 4 0.18 -25.02 5.22
C ALA A 4 0.60 -23.85 6.12
N ASP A 5 1.48 -24.11 7.07
CA ASP A 5 1.98 -23.08 7.99
C ASP A 5 2.90 -22.07 7.28
N ARG A 6 3.61 -22.50 6.23
CA ARG A 6 4.59 -21.65 5.52
C ARG A 6 3.92 -20.51 4.74
N HIS A 7 2.89 -20.79 3.94
CA HIS A 7 2.27 -19.74 3.12
C HIS A 7 1.49 -18.74 3.97
N GLN A 8 0.86 -19.20 5.06
CA GLN A 8 0.25 -18.31 6.05
C GLN A 8 1.31 -17.39 6.68
N ARG A 9 2.45 -17.94 7.11
CA ARG A 9 3.54 -17.13 7.65
C ARG A 9 4.07 -16.11 6.64
N LEU A 10 4.26 -16.50 5.38
CA LEU A 10 4.68 -15.57 4.33
C LEU A 10 3.65 -14.45 4.08
N GLN A 11 2.36 -14.76 4.17
CA GLN A 11 1.30 -13.75 4.08
C GLN A 11 1.35 -12.78 5.26
N GLU A 12 1.53 -13.27 6.49
CA GLU A 12 1.71 -12.42 7.68
C GLU A 12 2.93 -11.49 7.55
N ILE A 13 4.06 -12.02 7.05
CA ILE A 13 5.28 -11.23 6.80
C ILE A 13 5.00 -10.17 5.73
N ALA A 14 4.28 -10.53 4.65
CA ALA A 14 3.93 -9.60 3.57
C ALA A 14 3.00 -8.48 4.04
N ASP A 15 2.02 -8.80 4.88
CA ASP A 15 1.13 -7.82 5.51
C ASP A 15 1.93 -6.91 6.45
N TYR A 16 2.73 -7.47 7.36
CA TYR A 16 3.60 -6.70 8.27
C TYR A 16 4.53 -5.75 7.49
N ARG A 17 5.18 -6.23 6.43
CA ARG A 17 6.03 -5.43 5.55
C ARG A 17 5.27 -4.27 4.90
N THR A 18 4.08 -4.55 4.35
CA THR A 18 3.25 -3.54 3.70
C THR A 18 2.88 -2.43 4.69
N VAL A 19 2.47 -2.81 5.89
CA VAL A 19 2.12 -1.89 6.96
C VAL A 19 3.31 -1.05 7.40
N ARG A 20 4.48 -1.68 7.61
CA ARG A 20 5.73 -0.99 7.95
C ARG A 20 6.09 0.07 6.90
N LYS A 21 5.98 -0.26 5.62
CA LYS A 21 6.25 0.68 4.52
C LYS A 21 5.24 1.84 4.48
N THR A 22 3.95 1.54 4.60
CA THR A 22 2.90 2.57 4.64
C THR A 22 3.08 3.52 5.83
N LEU A 23 3.41 2.98 7.01
CA LEU A 23 3.68 3.77 8.21
C LEU A 23 4.88 4.67 8.08
N ARG A 24 5.99 4.17 7.51
CA ARG A 24 7.18 4.99 7.25
C ARG A 24 6.89 6.11 6.27
N ALA A 25 6.19 5.82 5.17
CA ALA A 25 5.79 6.82 4.20
C ALA A 25 4.87 7.88 4.83
N GLY A 26 3.91 7.46 5.65
CA GLY A 26 3.06 8.35 6.44
C GLY A 26 3.88 9.23 7.39
N GLY A 27 4.77 8.63 8.17
CA GLY A 27 5.64 9.34 9.11
C GLY A 27 6.58 10.36 8.44
N ILE A 28 7.07 10.08 7.22
CA ILE A 28 7.80 11.06 6.41
C ILE A 28 6.89 12.25 6.06
N GLY A 29 5.64 11.98 5.68
CA GLY A 29 4.64 13.03 5.46
C GLY A 29 4.43 13.89 6.70
N SER A 30 4.18 13.27 7.86
CA SER A 30 3.97 13.97 9.13
C SER A 30 5.19 14.79 9.53
N LEU A 31 6.40 14.27 9.31
CA LEU A 31 7.65 14.99 9.55
C LEU A 31 7.76 16.26 8.69
N VAL A 32 7.48 16.16 7.38
CA VAL A 32 7.52 17.30 6.45
C VAL A 32 6.47 18.34 6.83
N PHE A 33 5.22 17.94 7.05
CA PHE A 33 4.16 18.88 7.43
C PHE A 33 4.38 19.47 8.83
N GLY A 34 4.94 18.70 9.75
CA GLY A 34 5.30 19.17 11.08
C GLY A 34 6.40 20.23 11.03
N ALA A 35 7.43 20.02 10.21
CA ALA A 35 8.49 21.01 9.98
C ALA A 35 7.93 22.30 9.36
N LEU A 36 7.05 22.20 8.37
CA LEU A 36 6.37 23.36 7.78
C LEU A 36 5.49 24.09 8.81
N GLY A 37 4.77 23.36 9.66
CA GLY A 37 3.98 23.93 10.75
C GLY A 37 4.84 24.66 11.78
N LEU A 38 5.99 24.08 12.17
CA LEU A 38 6.94 24.74 13.05
C LEU A 38 7.48 26.04 12.46
N ILE A 39 7.92 26.02 11.20
CA ILE A 39 8.40 27.22 10.50
C ILE A 39 7.28 28.26 10.44
N GLY A 40 6.08 27.87 10.00
CA GLY A 40 4.94 28.77 9.88
C GLY A 40 4.53 29.39 11.20
N GLY A 41 4.49 28.60 12.29
CA GLY A 41 4.07 29.08 13.60
C GLY A 41 5.07 30.01 14.29
N LEU A 42 6.35 29.95 13.90
CA LEU A 42 7.40 30.81 14.45
C LEU A 42 7.54 32.14 13.68
N ILE A 43 6.89 32.30 12.53
CA ILE A 43 6.87 33.58 11.80
C ILE A 43 5.99 34.58 12.58
N PRO A 44 6.49 35.78 12.94
CA PRO A 44 5.69 36.75 13.66
C PRO A 44 4.42 37.19 12.90
N PRO A 45 3.27 37.33 13.59
CA PRO A 45 3.07 37.04 15.01
C PRO A 45 3.08 35.53 15.29
N VAL A 46 3.75 35.13 16.39
CA VAL A 46 3.92 33.70 16.74
C VAL A 46 2.57 33.04 16.96
N ASP A 47 2.33 31.94 16.25
CA ASP A 47 1.15 31.09 16.35
C ASP A 47 1.50 29.83 17.16
N PHE A 48 1.31 29.92 18.47
CA PHE A 48 1.62 28.84 19.41
C PHE A 48 0.84 27.55 19.12
N VAL A 49 -0.36 27.65 18.53
CA VAL A 49 -1.17 26.47 18.20
C VAL A 49 -0.52 25.73 17.04
N LEU A 50 -0.18 26.44 15.96
CA LEU A 50 0.51 25.86 14.82
C LEU A 50 1.90 25.33 15.20
N THR A 51 2.64 26.02 16.07
CA THR A 51 3.91 25.52 16.61
C THR A 51 3.73 24.21 17.38
N ALA A 52 2.75 24.13 18.30
CA ALA A 52 2.49 22.93 19.09
C ALA A 52 2.07 21.75 18.20
N VAL A 53 1.20 22.00 17.22
CA VAL A 53 0.77 21.02 16.22
C VAL A 53 1.95 20.55 15.36
N GLY A 54 2.80 21.48 14.92
CA GLY A 54 4.02 21.18 14.16
C GLY A 54 4.98 20.29 14.95
N ALA A 55 5.22 20.60 16.22
CA ALA A 55 6.04 19.79 17.11
C ALA A 55 5.47 18.38 17.30
N ALA A 56 4.15 18.27 17.50
CA ALA A 56 3.47 16.98 17.62
C ALA A 56 3.65 16.14 16.35
N LEU A 57 3.45 16.72 15.17
CA LEU A 57 3.64 16.04 13.88
C LEU A 57 5.08 15.58 13.64
N VAL A 58 6.08 16.38 14.04
CA VAL A 58 7.49 15.98 13.97
C VAL A 58 7.78 14.80 14.90
N GLY A 59 7.28 14.86 16.14
CA GLY A 59 7.45 13.79 17.11
C GLY A 59 6.82 12.47 16.65
N THR A 60 5.57 12.53 16.16
CA THR A 60 4.84 11.35 15.69
C THR A 60 5.40 10.81 14.38
N GLY A 61 5.83 11.69 13.47
CA GLY A 61 6.51 11.32 12.23
C GLY A 61 7.81 10.58 12.51
N THR A 62 8.64 11.11 13.40
CA THR A 62 9.90 10.47 13.85
C THR A 62 9.63 9.11 14.49
N TRP A 63 8.64 9.03 15.39
CA TRP A 63 8.23 7.77 16.02
C TRP A 63 7.79 6.73 14.99
N ASN A 64 6.97 7.10 14.01
CA ASN A 64 6.49 6.18 12.97
C ASN A 64 7.60 5.70 12.01
N ILE A 65 8.64 6.50 11.79
CA ILE A 65 9.80 6.13 10.98
C ILE A 65 10.68 5.11 11.73
N LEU A 66 10.98 5.38 13.00
CA LEU A 66 11.91 4.60 13.82
C LEU A 66 11.27 3.34 14.39
N ALA A 67 10.04 3.45 14.89
CA ALA A 67 9.31 2.39 15.59
C ALA A 67 7.87 2.28 15.06
N PRO A 68 7.66 1.83 13.81
CA PRO A 68 6.33 1.70 13.22
C PRO A 68 5.47 0.75 14.06
N ARG A 69 4.39 1.28 14.64
CA ARG A 69 3.43 0.57 15.50
C ARG A 69 1.99 0.91 15.12
N PRO A 70 1.00 0.05 15.43
CA PRO A 70 -0.41 0.35 15.21
C PRO A 70 -0.85 1.64 15.91
N THR A 71 -0.36 1.86 17.14
CA THR A 71 -0.63 3.08 17.92
C THR A 71 -0.16 4.32 17.18
N GLY A 72 0.92 4.23 16.41
CA GLY A 72 1.43 5.30 15.57
C GLY A 72 0.46 5.74 14.46
N ILE A 73 -0.35 4.83 13.91
CA ILE A 73 -1.39 5.14 12.92
C ILE A 73 -2.50 6.00 13.56
N ILE A 74 -2.90 5.64 14.78
CA ILE A 74 -3.95 6.34 15.53
C ILE A 74 -3.49 7.76 15.85
N VAL A 75 -2.28 7.90 16.40
CA VAL A 75 -1.75 9.21 16.78
C VAL A 75 -1.55 10.08 15.55
N ASP A 76 -1.03 9.54 14.45
CA ASP A 76 -0.92 10.27 13.18
C ASP A 76 -2.30 10.72 12.64
N GLY A 77 -3.30 9.84 12.72
CA GLY A 77 -4.68 10.17 12.37
C GLY A 77 -5.23 11.33 13.18
N LEU A 78 -5.09 11.28 14.50
CA LEU A 78 -5.53 12.34 15.40
C LEU A 78 -4.79 13.66 15.12
N SER A 79 -3.47 13.61 14.90
CA SER A 79 -2.69 14.79 14.54
C SER A 79 -3.21 15.43 13.25
N LEU A 80 -3.43 14.64 12.20
CA LEU A 80 -3.98 15.15 10.93
C LEU A 80 -5.37 15.75 11.08
N LEU A 81 -6.25 15.13 11.87
CA LEU A 81 -7.57 15.68 12.18
C LEU A 81 -7.46 17.04 12.87
N MET A 82 -6.61 17.16 13.90
CA MET A 82 -6.40 18.41 14.63
C MET A 82 -5.87 19.52 13.71
N VAL A 83 -4.88 19.21 12.86
CA VAL A 83 -4.32 20.18 11.90
C VAL A 83 -5.40 20.61 10.89
N GLY A 84 -6.19 19.66 10.41
CA GLY A 84 -7.26 19.94 9.44
C GLY A 84 -8.34 20.85 10.01
N VAL A 85 -8.77 20.58 11.24
CA VAL A 85 -9.72 21.44 11.98
C VAL A 85 -9.12 22.83 12.23
N TYR A 86 -7.85 22.88 12.63
CA TYR A 86 -7.15 24.14 12.86
C TYR A 86 -7.13 25.02 11.60
N ASN A 87 -6.75 24.44 10.45
CA ASN A 87 -6.68 25.15 9.18
C ASN A 87 -8.04 25.72 8.74
N ILE A 88 -9.13 24.96 8.93
CA ILE A 88 -10.49 25.42 8.60
C ILE A 88 -10.94 26.53 9.56
N ALA A 89 -10.69 26.35 10.86
CA ALA A 89 -11.05 27.34 11.88
C ALA A 89 -10.33 28.66 11.67
N ASN A 90 -9.03 28.64 11.38
CA ASN A 90 -8.24 29.85 11.15
C ASN A 90 -8.79 30.65 9.96
N VAL A 91 -9.10 29.98 8.84
CA VAL A 91 -9.72 30.65 7.69
C VAL A 91 -11.09 31.24 8.03
N THR A 92 -11.89 30.53 8.84
CA THR A 92 -13.22 31.01 9.25
C THR A 92 -13.12 32.27 10.11
N VAL A 93 -12.14 32.33 11.03
CA VAL A 93 -11.86 33.52 11.85
C VAL A 93 -11.39 34.69 11.01
N SER A 94 -10.43 34.49 10.09
CA SER A 94 -9.96 35.55 9.18
C SER A 94 -11.11 36.14 8.34
N VAL A 95 -11.98 35.28 7.80
CA VAL A 95 -13.16 35.75 7.04
C VAL A 95 -14.12 36.55 7.92
N ALA A 96 -14.35 36.11 9.17
CA ALA A 96 -15.20 36.83 10.13
C ALA A 96 -14.61 38.19 10.53
N GLN A 97 -13.29 38.35 10.49
CA GLN A 97 -12.58 39.61 10.76
C GLN A 97 -12.49 40.54 9.53
N GLY A 98 -13.06 40.14 8.39
CA GLY A 98 -13.06 40.94 7.16
C GLY A 98 -11.77 40.83 6.33
N GLU A 99 -10.87 39.90 6.66
CA GLU A 99 -9.66 39.64 5.88
C GLU A 99 -10.03 38.91 4.58
N THR A 100 -9.97 39.64 3.45
CA THR A 100 -10.34 39.12 2.12
C THR A 100 -9.12 38.71 1.26
N GLY A 101 -7.91 38.80 1.83
CA GLY A 101 -6.64 38.60 1.12
C GLY A 101 -6.22 37.13 0.93
N GLY A 102 -6.62 36.54 -0.19
CA GLY A 102 -5.76 35.66 -1.01
C GLY A 102 -5.46 34.21 -0.55
N GLY A 103 -5.63 33.85 0.72
CA GLY A 103 -5.25 32.50 1.21
C GLY A 103 -6.41 31.50 1.44
N SER A 104 -7.65 31.97 1.52
CA SER A 104 -8.74 31.23 2.20
C SER A 104 -9.07 29.87 1.57
N GLY A 105 -9.15 29.79 0.24
CA GLY A 105 -9.58 28.58 -0.45
C GLY A 105 -8.58 27.43 -0.39
N LEU A 106 -7.27 27.72 -0.42
CA LEU A 106 -6.23 26.68 -0.39
C LEU A 106 -6.16 26.02 1.00
N TRP A 107 -6.16 26.82 2.07
CA TRP A 107 -6.08 26.32 3.44
C TRP A 107 -7.31 25.51 3.84
N ILE A 108 -8.52 25.90 3.38
CA ILE A 108 -9.73 25.07 3.55
C ILE A 108 -9.58 23.73 2.82
N LYS A 109 -9.12 23.74 1.55
CA LYS A 109 -8.91 22.50 0.78
C LYS A 109 -7.88 21.58 1.45
N LEU A 110 -6.77 22.14 1.94
CA LEU A 110 -5.77 21.40 2.69
C LEU A 110 -6.34 20.85 4.00
N GLY A 111 -7.14 21.62 4.73
CA GLY A 111 -7.80 21.17 5.95
C GLY A 111 -8.77 20.01 5.72
N ILE A 112 -9.62 20.10 4.68
CA ILE A 112 -10.51 19.00 4.27
C ILE A 112 -9.71 17.76 3.89
N PHE A 113 -8.65 17.93 3.10
CA PHE A 113 -7.78 16.84 2.70
C PHE A 113 -7.12 16.15 3.91
N GLN A 114 -6.64 16.92 4.90
CA GLN A 114 -6.08 16.39 6.15
C GLN A 114 -7.11 15.63 6.97
N ILE A 115 -8.36 16.12 7.04
CA ILE A 115 -9.45 15.41 7.72
C ILE A 115 -9.74 14.07 7.04
N VAL A 116 -9.88 14.07 5.71
CA VAL A 116 -10.12 12.85 4.93
C VAL A 116 -8.97 11.85 5.13
N TRP A 117 -7.72 12.30 5.07
CA TRP A 117 -6.55 11.45 5.30
C TRP A 117 -6.51 10.91 6.73
N GLY A 118 -6.83 11.75 7.72
CA GLY A 118 -6.95 11.36 9.12
C GLY A 118 -7.98 10.25 9.31
N VAL A 119 -9.19 10.40 8.77
CA VAL A 119 -10.23 9.35 8.79
C VAL A 119 -9.75 8.06 8.11
N GLN A 120 -9.10 8.17 6.95
CA GLN A 120 -8.54 7.02 6.23
C GLN A 120 -7.42 6.31 7.01
N SER A 121 -6.71 6.97 7.94
CA SER A 121 -5.73 6.30 8.79
C SER A 121 -6.41 5.33 9.77
N PHE A 122 -7.58 5.66 10.32
CA PHE A 122 -8.32 4.76 11.20
C PHE A 122 -8.83 3.51 10.47
N TRP A 123 -9.28 3.64 9.23
CA TRP A 123 -9.63 2.47 8.41
C TRP A 123 -8.41 1.57 8.16
N ARG A 124 -7.25 2.17 7.86
CA ARG A 124 -5.99 1.42 7.76
C ARG A 124 -5.62 0.75 9.08
N PHE A 125 -5.84 1.40 10.23
CA PHE A 125 -5.59 0.79 11.54
C PHE A 125 -6.43 -0.48 11.73
N VAL A 126 -7.73 -0.44 11.42
CA VAL A 126 -8.60 -1.63 11.52
C VAL A 126 -8.10 -2.76 10.62
N GLN A 127 -7.67 -2.43 9.40
CA GLN A 127 -7.14 -3.40 8.44
C GLN A 127 -5.81 -4.02 8.91
N PHE A 128 -4.98 -3.25 9.61
CA PHE A 128 -3.58 -3.61 9.86
C PHE A 128 -3.26 -4.00 11.30
N ARG A 129 -4.20 -3.85 12.24
CA ARG A 129 -3.98 -4.19 13.66
C ARG A 129 -3.51 -5.63 13.85
N ASP A 130 -4.00 -6.55 13.02
CA ASP A 130 -3.70 -7.98 13.15
C ASP A 130 -2.30 -8.32 12.63
N ALA A 131 -1.77 -7.56 11.66
CA ALA A 131 -0.42 -7.76 11.13
C ALA A 131 0.69 -7.54 12.19
N PHE A 132 0.38 -6.84 13.27
CA PHE A 132 1.34 -6.58 14.36
C PHE A 132 1.27 -7.60 15.51
N LYS A 133 0.33 -8.55 15.48
CA LYS A 133 0.26 -9.62 16.49
C LYS A 133 1.43 -10.59 16.36
N SER A 134 1.95 -10.78 15.15
CA SER A 134 3.03 -11.71 14.83
C SER A 134 4.15 -10.98 14.06
N PRO A 135 4.89 -10.06 14.70
CA PRO A 135 5.89 -9.24 14.01
C PRO A 135 6.92 -10.10 13.28
N ALA A 136 7.24 -9.72 12.05
CA ALA A 136 8.29 -10.37 11.28
C ALA A 136 9.67 -9.87 11.73
N THR A 137 10.63 -10.77 11.78
CA THR A 137 12.04 -10.45 12.00
C THR A 137 12.62 -9.76 10.76
N ASP A 138 13.72 -9.01 10.92
CA ASP A 138 14.38 -8.38 9.77
C ASP A 138 14.94 -9.43 8.78
N ALA A 139 15.29 -10.64 9.24
CA ALA A 139 15.71 -11.73 8.38
C ALA A 139 14.57 -12.24 7.48
N GLU A 140 13.37 -12.45 8.05
CA GLU A 140 12.17 -12.84 7.29
C GLU A 140 11.77 -11.76 6.27
N LEU A 141 11.91 -10.48 6.63
CA LEU A 141 11.66 -9.37 5.71
C LEU A 141 12.66 -9.37 4.55
N LEU A 142 13.93 -9.62 4.83
CA LEU A 142 14.97 -9.71 3.83
C LEU A 142 14.75 -10.92 2.91
N GLU A 143 14.31 -12.06 3.45
CA GLU A 143 13.92 -13.23 2.65
C GLU A 143 12.77 -12.90 1.70
N LEU A 144 11.69 -12.30 2.21
CA LEU A 144 10.53 -11.90 1.40
C LEU A 144 10.92 -10.89 0.30
N ASP A 145 11.78 -9.92 0.62
CA ASP A 145 12.32 -8.97 -0.35
C ASP A 145 13.18 -9.66 -1.41
N GLY A 146 13.96 -10.67 -1.02
CA GLY A 146 14.71 -11.54 -1.91
C GLY A 146 13.80 -12.29 -2.88
N MET A 147 12.72 -12.91 -2.38
CA MET A 147 11.72 -13.61 -3.19
C MET A 147 11.04 -12.66 -4.19
N ALA A 148 10.63 -11.47 -3.75
CA ALA A 148 10.05 -10.46 -4.62
C ALA A 148 11.04 -9.98 -5.70
N SER A 149 12.31 -9.78 -5.34
CA SER A 149 13.36 -9.41 -6.29
C SER A 149 13.60 -10.50 -7.33
N GLN A 150 13.68 -11.76 -6.92
CA GLN A 150 13.84 -12.90 -7.82
C GLN A 150 12.67 -13.04 -8.78
N LEU A 151 11.43 -12.91 -8.29
CA LEU A 151 10.24 -12.91 -9.13
C LEU A 151 10.28 -11.80 -10.20
N TRP A 152 10.77 -10.61 -9.85
CA TRP A 152 10.89 -9.52 -10.82
C TRP A 152 11.97 -9.74 -11.87
N LYS A 153 13.05 -10.43 -11.51
CA LYS A 153 14.11 -10.84 -12.44
C LYS A 153 13.67 -12.00 -13.35
N ALA A 154 12.76 -12.86 -12.89
CA ALA A 154 12.26 -13.96 -13.68
C ALA A 154 11.44 -13.47 -14.88
N HIS A 155 11.69 -14.04 -16.05
CA HIS A 155 10.90 -13.80 -17.25
C HIS A 155 9.88 -14.91 -17.44
N GLU A 156 8.66 -14.53 -17.87
CA GLU A 156 7.60 -15.46 -18.23
C GLU A 156 8.09 -16.51 -19.26
N LYS A 157 9.01 -16.16 -20.16
CA LYS A 157 9.53 -17.10 -21.16
C LYS A 157 10.41 -18.22 -20.58
N ASP A 158 11.10 -17.93 -19.48
CA ASP A 158 12.13 -18.81 -18.92
C ASP A 158 11.59 -19.61 -17.72
N ALA A 159 10.53 -19.11 -17.07
CA ALA A 159 9.92 -19.70 -15.90
C ALA A 159 8.44 -20.02 -16.17
N SER A 160 8.10 -21.32 -16.18
CA SER A 160 6.73 -21.78 -16.46
C SER A 160 5.76 -21.47 -15.33
N ASP A 161 6.26 -21.41 -14.09
CA ASP A 161 5.52 -21.06 -12.88
C ASP A 161 5.31 -19.54 -12.72
N VAL A 162 5.79 -18.70 -13.64
CA VAL A 162 5.63 -17.25 -13.58
C VAL A 162 4.56 -16.78 -14.58
N ILE A 163 3.67 -15.91 -14.09
CA ILE A 163 2.67 -15.20 -14.90
C ILE A 163 2.75 -13.69 -14.67
N GLU A 164 2.34 -12.92 -15.68
CA GLU A 164 2.29 -11.46 -15.62
C GLU A 164 0.89 -10.95 -15.97
N PHE A 165 0.40 -9.97 -15.21
CA PHE A 165 -0.85 -9.29 -15.51
C PHE A 165 -0.79 -7.81 -15.09
N ALA A 166 -1.71 -7.01 -15.60
CA ALA A 166 -1.83 -5.61 -15.25
C ALA A 166 -3.21 -5.34 -14.66
N VAL A 167 -3.25 -4.62 -13.53
CA VAL A 167 -4.49 -4.18 -12.90
C VAL A 167 -4.76 -2.73 -13.30
N SER A 168 -6.00 -2.47 -13.72
CA SER A 168 -6.51 -1.14 -14.04
C SER A 168 -6.86 -0.35 -12.78
N GLY A 169 -6.63 0.96 -12.79
CA GLY A 169 -6.92 1.87 -11.69
C GLY A 169 -6.50 3.29 -12.06
N LEU A 170 -6.33 4.17 -11.06
CA LEU A 170 -5.78 5.53 -11.26
C LEU A 170 -4.44 5.49 -12.00
N ARG A 171 -3.63 4.47 -11.71
CA ARG A 171 -2.43 4.11 -12.47
C ARG A 171 -2.47 2.62 -12.74
N ALA A 172 -2.22 2.24 -13.98
CA ALA A 172 -2.08 0.82 -14.33
C ALA A 172 -0.89 0.24 -13.56
N MET A 173 -1.13 -0.85 -12.83
CA MET A 173 -0.12 -1.48 -11.99
C MET A 173 0.19 -2.87 -12.53
N LYS A 174 1.46 -3.12 -12.85
CA LYS A 174 1.91 -4.44 -13.27
C LYS A 174 2.13 -5.34 -12.05
N TRP A 175 1.66 -6.56 -12.16
CA TRP A 175 1.82 -7.63 -11.20
C TRP A 175 2.58 -8.77 -11.85
N LYS A 176 3.52 -9.34 -11.11
CA LYS A 176 4.07 -10.66 -11.38
C LYS A 176 3.57 -11.62 -10.31
N CYS A 177 3.41 -12.87 -10.69
CA CYS A 177 2.99 -13.92 -9.79
C CYS A 177 3.81 -15.18 -10.06
N ARG A 178 4.30 -15.82 -8.99
CA ARG A 178 4.85 -17.17 -9.00
C ARG A 178 3.79 -18.14 -8.48
N LEU A 179 3.57 -19.21 -9.23
CA LEU A 179 2.53 -20.21 -9.00
C LEU A 179 3.14 -21.44 -8.31
N ASP A 180 3.24 -21.39 -6.98
CA ASP A 180 3.65 -22.52 -6.14
C ASP A 180 2.49 -23.55 -6.01
N PRO A 181 2.73 -24.85 -5.78
CA PRO A 181 1.65 -25.87 -5.80
C PRO A 181 0.44 -25.59 -4.91
N GLU A 182 0.66 -24.93 -3.76
CA GLU A 182 -0.37 -24.66 -2.75
C GLU A 182 -0.81 -23.18 -2.70
N TYR A 183 -0.02 -22.26 -3.24
CA TYR A 183 -0.26 -20.82 -3.12
C TYR A 183 0.32 -20.04 -4.31
N ALA A 184 -0.11 -18.81 -4.46
CA ALA A 184 0.43 -17.84 -5.40
C ALA A 184 1.20 -16.76 -4.64
N PHE A 185 2.46 -16.52 -5.03
CA PHE A 185 3.28 -15.42 -4.53
C PHE A 185 3.25 -14.27 -5.54
N LEU A 186 2.60 -13.16 -5.17
CA LEU A 186 2.36 -12.02 -6.04
C LEU A 186 3.16 -10.80 -5.59
N ALA A 187 3.72 -10.06 -6.55
CA ALA A 187 4.41 -8.80 -6.28
C ALA A 187 4.11 -7.75 -7.36
N THR A 188 3.91 -6.52 -6.95
CA THR A 188 3.82 -5.35 -7.86
C THR A 188 5.19 -4.84 -8.23
N THR A 189 5.28 -4.01 -9.28
CA THR A 189 6.54 -3.41 -9.73
C THR A 189 7.29 -2.75 -8.56
N GLY A 190 8.57 -3.08 -8.40
CA GLY A 190 9.39 -2.57 -7.30
C GLY A 190 9.05 -3.17 -5.93
N GLY A 191 8.22 -4.21 -5.88
CA GLY A 191 7.80 -4.87 -4.64
C GLY A 191 7.06 -3.95 -3.68
N ALA A 192 6.31 -2.96 -4.21
CA ALA A 192 5.55 -2.02 -3.39
C ALA A 192 4.45 -2.72 -2.59
N GLU A 193 3.80 -3.71 -3.21
CA GLU A 193 2.85 -4.63 -2.60
C GLU A 193 3.33 -6.06 -2.88
N VAL A 194 3.30 -6.90 -1.84
CA VAL A 194 3.58 -8.34 -1.92
C VAL A 194 2.39 -9.04 -1.29
N ARG A 195 1.93 -10.14 -1.88
CA ARG A 195 0.84 -10.96 -1.36
C ARG A 195 1.17 -12.43 -1.54
N VAL A 196 0.73 -13.24 -0.60
CA VAL A 196 0.78 -14.70 -0.65
C VAL A 196 -0.63 -15.20 -0.43
N VAL A 197 -1.20 -15.83 -1.45
CA VAL A 197 -2.61 -16.22 -1.43
C VAL A 197 -2.71 -17.70 -1.71
N SER A 198 -3.47 -18.42 -0.90
CA SER A 198 -3.71 -19.85 -1.12
C SER A 198 -4.38 -20.09 -2.47
N LYS A 199 -4.16 -21.28 -3.03
CA LYS A 199 -4.62 -21.64 -4.37
C LYS A 199 -6.13 -21.49 -4.57
N ASP A 200 -6.91 -21.75 -3.54
CA ASP A 200 -8.37 -21.60 -3.53
C ASP A 200 -8.82 -20.13 -3.52
N LEU A 201 -8.03 -19.24 -2.92
CA LEU A 201 -8.33 -17.81 -2.79
C LEU A 201 -7.75 -16.93 -3.92
N PHE A 202 -7.01 -17.53 -4.87
CA PHE A 202 -6.55 -16.86 -6.07
C PHE A 202 -7.31 -17.35 -7.30
N ASP A 203 -8.03 -16.45 -7.97
CA ASP A 203 -8.83 -16.74 -9.15
C ASP A 203 -8.68 -15.69 -10.25
N ILE A 204 -8.76 -16.13 -11.50
CA ILE A 204 -8.69 -15.26 -12.69
C ILE A 204 -9.83 -15.63 -13.62
N GLU A 205 -10.79 -14.73 -13.74
CA GLU A 205 -11.95 -14.87 -14.62
C GLU A 205 -11.69 -14.10 -15.93
N ASP A 206 -11.70 -14.81 -17.06
CA ASP A 206 -11.53 -14.22 -18.39
C ASP A 206 -12.80 -13.48 -18.82
N ALA A 207 -12.67 -12.19 -19.09
CA ALA A 207 -13.75 -11.31 -19.53
C ALA A 207 -13.66 -10.98 -21.04
N GLY A 208 -12.90 -11.78 -21.80
CA GLY A 208 -12.79 -11.71 -23.25
C GLY A 208 -11.65 -10.81 -23.75
N LYS A 209 -11.48 -10.73 -25.07
CA LYS A 209 -10.37 -10.00 -25.70
C LYS A 209 -10.49 -8.48 -25.53
N VAL A 210 -9.36 -7.79 -25.38
CA VAL A 210 -9.34 -6.32 -25.52
C VAL A 210 -9.51 -5.92 -26.99
N LEU A 211 -10.04 -4.71 -27.23
CA LEU A 211 -10.23 -4.19 -28.60
C LEU A 211 -8.90 -4.00 -29.35
N ILE A 212 -7.81 -3.72 -28.63
CA ILE A 212 -6.50 -3.39 -29.19
C ILE A 212 -5.42 -4.22 -28.49
N GLY A 213 -4.73 -5.07 -29.26
CA GLY A 213 -3.63 -5.90 -28.78
C GLY A 213 -4.01 -7.36 -28.52
N LYS A 214 -3.04 -8.16 -28.05
CA LYS A 214 -3.18 -9.61 -27.84
C LYS A 214 -3.64 -10.00 -26.43
N SER A 215 -4.00 -9.04 -25.57
CA SER A 215 -4.36 -9.32 -24.17
C SER A 215 -5.85 -9.66 -24.01
N HIS A 216 -6.20 -10.30 -22.90
CA HIS A 216 -7.57 -10.51 -22.47
C HIS A 216 -7.89 -9.57 -21.31
N LYS A 217 -9.12 -9.07 -21.24
CA LYS A 217 -9.67 -8.46 -20.04
C LYS A 217 -9.88 -9.57 -19.02
N ALA A 218 -9.55 -9.30 -17.76
CA ALA A 218 -9.75 -10.28 -16.70
C ALA A 218 -10.19 -9.62 -15.40
N VAL A 219 -10.88 -10.40 -14.58
CA VAL A 219 -11.19 -10.09 -13.18
C VAL A 219 -10.32 -10.98 -12.30
N PHE A 220 -9.45 -10.36 -11.51
CA PHE A 220 -8.53 -11.02 -10.60
C PHE A 220 -9.13 -11.01 -9.19
N ARG A 221 -9.33 -12.17 -8.59
CA ARG A 221 -9.72 -12.32 -7.19
C ARG A 221 -8.49 -12.75 -6.40
N ILE A 222 -8.00 -11.89 -5.52
CA ILE A 222 -6.76 -12.07 -4.76
C ILE A 222 -7.11 -11.97 -3.28
N GLY A 223 -7.47 -13.10 -2.67
CA GLY A 223 -8.06 -13.12 -1.33
C GLY A 223 -9.41 -12.39 -1.32
N ALA A 224 -9.58 -11.43 -0.41
CA ALA A 224 -10.79 -10.61 -0.34
C ALA A 224 -10.87 -9.47 -1.38
N LYS A 225 -9.83 -9.27 -2.20
CA LYS A 225 -9.79 -8.17 -3.19
C LYS A 225 -10.22 -8.66 -4.57
N THR A 226 -11.12 -7.91 -5.20
CA THR A 226 -11.47 -8.09 -6.62
C THR A 226 -10.93 -6.91 -7.43
N LEU A 227 -10.09 -7.21 -8.42
CA LEU A 227 -9.41 -6.23 -9.27
C LEU A 227 -9.76 -6.51 -10.73
N LYS A 228 -9.85 -5.46 -11.55
CA LYS A 228 -10.07 -5.58 -12.99
C LYS A 228 -8.80 -5.21 -13.74
N GLY A 229 -8.52 -5.87 -14.86
CA GLY A 229 -7.34 -5.51 -15.65
C GLY A 229 -7.17 -6.39 -16.89
N THR A 230 -5.93 -6.64 -17.26
CA THR A 230 -5.57 -7.41 -18.45
C THR A 230 -4.52 -8.46 -18.18
N ILE A 231 -4.58 -9.57 -18.92
CA ILE A 231 -3.63 -10.69 -18.85
C ILE A 231 -3.29 -11.18 -20.26
N LYS A 232 -2.08 -11.70 -20.47
CA LYS A 232 -1.74 -12.37 -21.74
C LYS A 232 -2.40 -13.76 -21.79
N PRO A 233 -2.81 -14.25 -22.98
CA PRO A 233 -3.36 -15.60 -23.12
C PRO A 233 -2.44 -16.70 -22.58
N GLU A 234 -1.12 -16.55 -22.78
CA GLU A 234 -0.10 -17.49 -22.30
C GLU A 234 -0.08 -17.58 -20.76
N SER A 235 -0.03 -16.42 -20.08
CA SER A 235 -0.15 -16.32 -18.61
C SER A 235 -1.47 -16.92 -18.10
N LEU A 236 -2.59 -16.67 -18.79
CA LEU A 236 -3.90 -17.22 -18.41
C LEU A 236 -3.92 -18.75 -18.53
N ALA A 237 -3.37 -19.30 -19.61
CA ALA A 237 -3.30 -20.75 -19.81
C ALA A 237 -2.47 -21.43 -18.72
N ARG A 238 -1.32 -20.84 -18.34
CA ARG A 238 -0.49 -21.34 -17.23
C ARG A 238 -1.23 -21.31 -15.90
N PHE A 239 -1.95 -20.24 -15.62
CA PHE A 239 -2.78 -20.14 -14.42
C PHE A 239 -3.84 -21.25 -14.39
N GLN A 240 -4.54 -21.49 -15.50
CA GLN A 240 -5.55 -22.55 -15.59
C GLN A 240 -4.95 -23.95 -15.36
N GLN A 241 -3.80 -24.23 -15.97
CA GLN A 241 -3.05 -25.47 -15.77
C GLN A 241 -2.60 -25.65 -14.31
N TRP A 242 -2.12 -24.57 -13.69
CA TRP A 242 -1.79 -24.58 -12.26
C TRP A 242 -3.01 -24.85 -11.38
N LYS A 243 -4.18 -24.23 -11.65
CA LYS A 243 -5.42 -24.46 -10.87
C LYS A 243 -5.84 -25.93 -10.88
N ILE A 244 -5.73 -26.63 -12.00
CA ILE A 244 -6.06 -28.06 -12.11
C ILE A 244 -4.97 -29.01 -11.61
N GLY A 245 -3.83 -28.47 -11.14
CA GLY A 245 -2.75 -29.26 -10.53
C GLY A 245 -1.81 -29.92 -11.55
N MET A 246 -1.83 -29.49 -12.82
CA MET A 246 -0.82 -29.94 -13.77
C MET A 246 0.51 -29.26 -13.47
N SER A 247 1.57 -30.05 -13.26
CA SER A 247 2.92 -29.53 -13.21
C SER A 247 3.28 -28.95 -14.57
N LEU A 248 3.55 -27.65 -14.63
CA LEU A 248 3.96 -27.01 -15.85
C LEU A 248 5.34 -27.54 -16.25
N PRO A 249 5.53 -28.08 -17.47
CA PRO A 249 6.85 -28.52 -17.91
C PRO A 249 7.80 -27.32 -17.84
N ILE A 250 8.95 -27.53 -17.19
CA ILE A 250 10.02 -26.54 -17.17
C ILE A 250 10.49 -26.42 -18.62
N PRO A 251 10.43 -25.24 -19.26
CA PRO A 251 10.95 -25.08 -20.60
C PRO A 251 12.43 -25.47 -20.57
N ILE A 252 12.79 -26.52 -21.31
CA ILE A 252 14.18 -26.88 -21.54
C ILE A 252 14.73 -25.72 -22.35
N ALA A 253 15.61 -24.91 -21.74
CA ALA A 253 16.27 -23.82 -22.44
C ALA A 253 16.89 -24.36 -23.73
N ALA A 254 16.41 -23.84 -24.86
CA ALA A 254 16.91 -24.19 -26.20
C ALA A 254 18.12 -23.33 -26.56
#